data_AF-A0A4V1UTY2-F1
#
_entry.id   AF-A0A4V1UTY2-F1
#
_cell.length_a   1.000
_cell.length_b   1.000
_cell.length_c   1.000
_cell.angle_alpha   90.00
_cell.angle_beta   90.00
_cell.angle_gamma   90.00
#
_symmetry.space_group_name_H-M   'P 1'
#
loop_
_entity.id
_entity.type
_entity.pdbx_description
1 polymer ?
#
loop_
_entity_poly.entity_id
_entity_poly.type
_entity_poly.pdbx_seq_one_letter_code
_entity_poly.pdbx_strand_id
1 'polypeptide(L)'
;MKAASNHLAPSANLKAWLSHADNAVARLEGGERIADDLPDHDQLALLNVLTQLDHLRAYDSVRDALAAGKVRLHGWFFDIGHAHIRTYDPVSGVFESIGGANSVQPVSTTGFQR
;
A
#
# COMPACT_ATOMS: atom_id res chain seq x y z
N MET A 1 5.46 -2.55 10.17
CA MET A 1 5.29 -1.13 10.56
C MET A 1 5.44 -0.86 12.05
N LYS A 2 4.81 -1.63 12.96
CA LYS A 2 4.94 -1.41 14.42
C LYS A 2 6.39 -1.34 14.95
N ALA A 3 7.34 -2.07 14.36
CA ALA A 3 8.76 -2.00 14.72
C ALA A 3 9.48 -0.76 14.15
N ALA A 4 9.04 -0.21 13.02
CA ALA A 4 9.55 1.06 12.50
C ALA A 4 9.12 2.24 13.39
N SER A 5 7.98 2.11 14.06
CA SER A 5 7.43 3.12 14.97
C SER A 5 7.82 2.91 16.45
N ASN A 6 8.68 1.93 16.79
CA ASN A 6 8.95 1.57 18.19
C ASN A 6 10.46 1.57 18.54
N HIS A 7 10.78 1.87 19.80
CA HIS A 7 12.12 2.19 20.31
C HIS A 7 12.96 0.98 20.80
N LEU A 8 12.64 -0.24 20.36
CA LEU A 8 13.46 -1.43 20.68
C LEU A 8 14.65 -1.49 19.71
N ALA A 9 15.88 -1.60 20.20
CA ALA A 9 17.08 -1.63 19.37
C ALA A 9 17.08 -2.88 18.44
N PRO A 10 16.76 -2.73 17.14
CA PRO A 10 16.69 -3.87 16.24
C PRO A 10 18.10 -4.36 15.89
N SER A 11 18.22 -5.61 15.43
CA SER A 11 19.46 -6.08 14.82
C SER A 11 19.85 -5.20 13.62
N ALA A 12 21.14 -5.15 13.25
CA ALA A 12 21.59 -4.34 12.13
C ALA A 12 20.83 -4.64 10.83
N ASN A 13 20.55 -5.93 10.58
CA ASN A 13 19.78 -6.37 9.42
C ASN A 13 18.32 -5.90 9.48
N LEU A 14 17.69 -5.95 10.67
CA LEU A 14 16.31 -5.47 10.84
C LEU A 14 16.24 -3.93 10.69
N LYS A 15 17.23 -3.19 11.20
CA LYS A 15 17.34 -1.73 10.97
C LYS A 15 17.44 -1.40 9.48
N ALA A 16 18.36 -2.05 8.77
CA ALA A 16 18.56 -1.85 7.33
C ALA A 16 17.32 -2.21 6.51
N TRP A 17 16.58 -3.25 6.91
CA TRP A 17 15.32 -3.58 6.27
C TRP A 17 14.24 -2.52 6.55
N LEU A 18 14.12 -2.05 7.80
CA LEU A 18 13.11 -1.07 8.18
C LEU A 18 13.36 0.32 7.57
N SER A 19 14.59 0.69 7.22
CA SER A 19 14.87 1.98 6.57
C SER A 19 14.23 2.12 5.18
N HIS A 20 13.80 1.02 4.55
CA HIS A 20 13.00 1.11 3.32
C HIS A 20 11.62 1.76 3.56
N ALA A 21 11.16 1.86 4.81
CA ALA A 21 9.94 2.56 5.18
C ALA A 21 10.15 4.06 5.45
N ASP A 22 11.37 4.59 5.37
CA ASP A 22 11.69 5.98 5.76
C ASP A 22 10.85 7.01 5.01
N ASN A 23 10.58 6.80 3.71
CA ASN A 23 9.69 7.66 2.93
C ASN A 23 8.25 7.66 3.47
N ALA A 24 7.75 6.53 3.95
CA ALA A 24 6.42 6.46 4.57
C ALA A 24 6.40 7.10 5.96
N VAL A 25 7.48 6.95 6.73
CA VAL A 25 7.66 7.61 8.03
C VAL A 25 7.68 9.12 7.86
N ALA A 26 8.47 9.65 6.92
CA ALA A 26 8.56 11.08 6.64
C ALA A 26 7.21 11.67 6.21
N ARG A 27 6.39 10.94 5.42
CA ARG A 27 5.02 11.35 5.07
C ARG A 27 4.11 11.47 6.28
N LEU A 28 4.15 10.47 7.17
CA LEU A 28 3.36 10.48 8.41
C LEU A 28 3.79 11.61 9.35
N GLU A 29 5.09 11.79 9.55
CA GLU A 29 5.68 12.86 10.36
C GLU A 29 5.40 14.25 9.75
N GLY A 30 5.29 14.33 8.43
CA GLY A 30 4.84 15.51 7.68
C GLY A 30 3.35 15.81 7.81
N GLY A 31 2.59 14.98 8.55
CA GLY A 31 1.17 15.21 8.83
C GLY A 31 0.21 14.57 7.82
N GLU A 32 0.70 13.79 6.86
CA GLU A 32 -0.17 13.07 5.93
C GLU A 32 -0.97 11.99 6.66
N ARG A 33 -2.29 11.97 6.44
CA ARG A 33 -3.23 11.01 7.03
C ARG A 33 -4.15 10.47 5.95
N ILE A 34 -4.33 9.14 5.92
CA ILE A 34 -5.12 8.46 4.89
C ILE A 34 -6.57 8.27 5.35
N ALA A 35 -6.78 8.02 6.63
CA ALA A 35 -8.11 7.94 7.24
C ALA A 35 -8.06 8.49 8.67
N ASP A 36 -8.98 9.37 9.04
CA ASP A 36 -8.91 10.12 10.31
C ASP A 36 -9.03 9.24 11.56
N ASP A 37 -9.56 8.02 11.43
CA ASP A 37 -9.88 7.11 12.53
C ASP A 37 -8.82 6.04 12.82
N LEU A 38 -7.71 6.03 12.07
CA LEU A 38 -6.69 4.98 12.19
C LEU A 38 -5.52 5.38 13.12
N PRO A 39 -5.02 4.44 13.94
CA PRO A 39 -3.83 4.67 14.74
C PRO A 39 -2.59 4.85 13.85
N ASP A 40 -1.58 5.57 14.35
CA ASP A 40 -0.38 5.95 13.59
C ASP A 40 0.32 4.78 12.88
N HIS A 41 0.35 3.59 13.48
CA HIS A 41 1.00 2.43 12.87
C HIS A 41 0.24 1.87 11.66
N ASP A 42 -1.08 2.04 11.62
CA ASP A 42 -1.92 1.66 10.48
C ASP A 42 -1.89 2.75 9.40
N GLN A 43 -1.89 4.03 9.80
CA GLN A 43 -1.62 5.15 8.89
C GLN A 43 -0.27 4.95 8.18
N LEU A 44 0.77 4.61 8.94
CA LEU A 44 2.10 4.33 8.41
C LEU A 44 2.08 3.14 7.42
N ALA A 45 1.29 2.10 7.70
CA ALA A 45 1.15 0.97 6.80
C ALA A 45 0.46 1.36 5.48
N LEU A 46 -0.59 2.17 5.53
CA LEU A 46 -1.26 2.70 4.34
C LEU A 46 -0.32 3.59 3.51
N LEU A 47 0.40 4.51 4.15
CA LEU A 47 1.39 5.36 3.49
C LEU A 47 2.52 4.52 2.86
N ASN A 48 2.94 3.45 3.53
CA ASN A 48 3.91 2.52 2.98
C ASN A 48 3.36 1.80 1.74
N VAL A 49 2.08 1.42 1.71
CA VAL A 49 1.46 0.87 0.49
C VAL A 49 1.55 1.88 -0.65
N LEU A 50 1.19 3.15 -0.42
CA LEU A 50 1.25 4.18 -1.45
C LEU A 50 2.68 4.41 -1.96
N THR A 51 3.62 4.60 -1.04
CA THR A 51 5.05 4.77 -1.37
C THR A 51 5.58 3.59 -2.19
N GLN A 52 5.21 2.36 -1.85
CA GLN A 52 5.64 1.19 -2.63
C GLN A 52 4.98 1.12 -4.01
N LEU A 53 3.72 1.55 -4.16
CA LEU A 53 3.10 1.68 -5.48
C LEU A 53 3.82 2.72 -6.34
N ASP A 54 4.24 3.84 -5.75
CA ASP A 54 4.99 4.88 -6.45
C ASP A 54 6.39 4.41 -6.87
N HIS A 55 7.08 3.69 -5.98
CA HIS A 55 8.34 3.03 -6.33
C HIS A 55 8.16 2.06 -7.50
N LEU A 56 7.11 1.23 -7.48
CA LEU A 56 6.83 0.31 -8.58
C LEU A 56 6.61 1.06 -9.91
N ARG A 57 5.86 2.17 -9.90
CA ARG A 57 5.61 2.98 -11.11
C ARG A 57 6.88 3.63 -11.67
N ALA A 58 7.90 3.86 -10.84
CA ALA A 58 9.15 4.49 -11.26
C ALA A 58 10.03 3.55 -12.11
N TYR A 59 9.87 2.24 -12.01
CA TYR A 59 10.65 1.29 -12.82
C TYR A 59 10.17 1.24 -14.28
N ASP A 60 11.12 1.35 -15.21
CA ASP A 60 10.84 1.34 -16.66
C ASP A 60 9.99 0.13 -17.09
N SER A 61 10.36 -1.07 -16.63
CA SER A 61 9.65 -2.31 -16.97
C SER A 61 8.19 -2.32 -16.51
N VAL A 62 7.91 -1.73 -15.34
CA VAL A 62 6.55 -1.65 -14.78
C VAL A 62 5.77 -0.56 -15.51
N ARG A 63 6.39 0.61 -15.73
CA ARG A 63 5.78 1.73 -16.46
C ARG A 63 5.37 1.32 -17.88
N ASP A 64 6.26 0.64 -18.61
CA ASP A 64 5.99 0.18 -19.98
C ASP A 64 4.89 -0.89 -19.99
N ALA A 65 4.89 -1.80 -19.02
CA ALA A 65 3.84 -2.81 -18.90
C ALA A 65 2.48 -2.20 -18.52
N LEU A 66 2.45 -1.17 -17.67
CA LEU A 66 1.25 -0.42 -17.31
C LEU A 66 0.70 0.33 -18.53
N ALA A 67 1.55 1.05 -19.27
CA ALA A 67 1.16 1.78 -20.47
C ALA A 67 0.64 0.84 -21.58
N ALA A 68 1.19 -0.36 -21.67
CA ALA A 68 0.73 -1.40 -22.58
C ALA A 68 -0.52 -2.16 -22.08
N GLY A 69 -1.05 -1.84 -20.90
CA GLY A 69 -2.20 -2.53 -20.29
C GLY A 69 -1.93 -4.00 -19.93
N LYS A 70 -0.66 -4.41 -19.86
CA LYS A 70 -0.24 -5.80 -19.58
C LYS A 70 -0.28 -6.13 -18.09
N VAL A 71 -0.17 -5.12 -17.24
CA VAL A 71 -0.25 -5.27 -15.78
C VAL A 71 -1.15 -4.19 -15.19
N ARG A 72 -1.63 -4.45 -13.98
CA ARG A 72 -2.29 -3.47 -13.12
C ARG A 72 -1.63 -3.51 -11.75
N LEU A 73 -1.52 -2.37 -11.10
CA LEU A 73 -1.04 -2.27 -9.72
C LEU A 73 -2.23 -2.13 -8.78
N HIS A 74 -2.20 -2.90 -7.70
CA HIS A 74 -3.21 -2.90 -6.65
C HIS A 74 -2.52 -2.68 -5.30
N GLY A 75 -3.06 -1.78 -4.48
CA GLY A 75 -2.58 -1.56 -3.11
C GLY A 75 -3.59 -2.08 -2.12
N TRP A 76 -3.20 -3.05 -1.30
CA TRP A 76 -4.07 -3.63 -0.27
C TRP A 76 -3.51 -3.40 1.13
N PHE A 77 -4.42 -3.16 2.07
CA PHE A 77 -4.15 -3.16 3.49
C PHE A 77 -5.11 -4.15 4.16
N PHE A 78 -4.56 -5.07 4.94
CA PHE A 78 -5.34 -6.06 5.67
C PHE A 78 -5.34 -5.73 7.16
N ASP A 79 -6.52 -5.35 7.67
CA ASP A 79 -6.75 -5.23 9.09
C ASP A 79 -6.99 -6.63 9.67
N ILE A 80 -5.96 -7.17 10.30
CA ILE A 80 -6.00 -8.50 10.91
C ILE A 80 -6.99 -8.55 12.07
N GLY A 81 -7.13 -7.46 12.83
CA GLY A 81 -7.97 -7.41 14.03
C GLY A 81 -9.46 -7.52 13.70
N HIS A 82 -9.87 -6.91 12.58
CA HIS A 82 -11.26 -6.90 12.12
C HIS A 82 -11.52 -7.82 10.93
N ALA A 83 -10.50 -8.51 10.41
CA ALA A 83 -10.58 -9.33 9.19
C ALA A 83 -11.12 -8.55 7.98
N HIS A 84 -10.75 -7.28 7.84
CA HIS A 84 -11.17 -6.41 6.75
C HIS A 84 -10.02 -6.15 5.78
N ILE A 85 -10.33 -6.12 4.48
CA ILE A 85 -9.39 -5.70 3.44
C ILE A 85 -9.78 -4.29 3.01
N ARG A 86 -8.80 -3.39 2.93
CA ARG A 86 -8.95 -2.10 2.26
C ARG A 86 -8.14 -2.11 0.96
N THR A 87 -8.71 -1.61 -0.12
CA THR A 87 -8.03 -1.43 -1.42
C THR A 87 -7.88 0.04 -1.74
N TYR A 88 -6.72 0.43 -2.25
CA TYR A 88 -6.50 1.77 -2.77
C TYR A 88 -7.15 1.92 -4.15
N ASP A 89 -8.04 2.89 -4.29
CA ASP A 89 -8.54 3.35 -5.59
C ASP A 89 -7.70 4.55 -6.07
N PRO A 90 -6.93 4.41 -7.16
CA PRO A 90 -6.12 5.50 -7.68
C PRO A 90 -6.95 6.63 -8.32
N VAL A 91 -8.24 6.42 -8.62
CA VAL A 91 -9.11 7.46 -9.20
C VAL A 91 -9.59 8.42 -8.11
N SER A 92 -10.15 7.90 -7.03
CA SER A 92 -10.62 8.69 -5.90
C SER A 92 -9.51 9.08 -4.91
N GLY A 93 -8.37 8.38 -4.94
CA GLY A 93 -7.25 8.61 -4.03
C GLY A 93 -7.50 8.12 -2.60
N VAL A 94 -8.49 7.24 -2.39
CA VAL A 94 -8.85 6.74 -1.05
C VAL A 94 -8.73 5.22 -0.96
N PHE A 95 -8.64 4.73 0.29
CA PHE A 95 -8.71 3.30 0.58
C PHE A 95 -10.16 2.90 0.91
N GLU A 96 -10.73 2.02 0.09
CA GLU A 96 -12.09 1.50 0.22
C GLU A 96 -12.11 0.10 0.84
N SER A 97 -13.09 -0.18 1.70
CA SER A 97 -13.23 -1.51 2.31
C SER A 97 -13.85 -2.51 1.33
N ILE A 98 -13.16 -3.62 1.06
CA ILE A 98 -13.68 -4.76 0.31
C ILE A 98 -14.36 -5.70 1.33
N GLY A 99 -15.68 -5.85 1.25
CA GLY A 99 -16.40 -6.83 2.08
C GLY A 99 -17.80 -6.45 2.55
N GLY A 100 -18.30 -5.24 2.25
CA GLY A 100 -19.74 -4.98 2.25
C GLY A 100 -20.41 -5.73 1.09
N ALA A 101 -21.69 -6.10 1.21
CA ALA A 101 -22.45 -6.95 0.27
C ALA A 101 -22.57 -6.47 -1.20
N ASN A 102 -21.80 -5.47 -1.62
CA ASN A 102 -21.66 -5.01 -2.99
C ASN A 102 -20.22 -4.54 -3.20
N SER A 103 -19.60 -4.94 -4.32
CA SER A 103 -18.32 -4.47 -4.89
C SER A 103 -17.08 -5.38 -4.78
N VAL A 104 -17.23 -6.70 -4.91
CA VAL A 104 -16.18 -7.45 -5.64
C VAL A 104 -16.51 -7.35 -7.13
N GLN A 105 -15.97 -6.34 -7.81
CA GLN A 105 -15.93 -6.35 -9.28
C GLN A 105 -15.00 -7.50 -9.68
N PRO A 106 -15.46 -8.51 -10.44
CA PRO A 106 -14.59 -9.56 -10.91
C PRO A 106 -13.49 -8.92 -11.76
N VAL A 107 -12.24 -9.29 -11.47
CA VAL A 107 -11.11 -8.92 -12.29
C VAL A 107 -11.35 -9.48 -13.70
N SER A 108 -11.68 -8.61 -14.66
CA SER A 108 -11.71 -8.98 -16.07
C SER A 108 -10.30 -9.39 -16.47
N THR A 109 -10.07 -10.70 -16.46
CA THR A 109 -8.88 -11.31 -17.05
C THR A 109 -9.14 -11.34 -18.55
N THR A 110 -8.90 -10.20 -19.22
CA THR A 110 -8.88 -10.19 -20.69
C THR A 110 -7.75 -11.11 -21.13
N GLY A 111 -8.15 -12.19 -21.80
CA GLY A 111 -7.35 -13.36 -22.03
C GLY A 111 -6.02 -13.10 -22.73
N PHE A 112 -5.00 -13.82 -22.28
CA PHE A 112 -3.89 -14.23 -23.12
C PHE A 112 -4.44 -15.21 -24.16
N GLN A 113 -4.77 -14.72 -25.35
CA GLN A 113 -4.85 -15.60 -26.52
C GLN A 113 -3.47 -15.65 -27.17
N ARG A 114 -2.96 -16.87 -27.33
CA ARG A 114 -1.83 -17.19 -28.20
C ARG A 114 -2.30 -17.22 -29.65
#